data_AF-W0T4G9-F1
#
_entry.id   AF-W0T4G9-F1
#
_cell.length_a   1.000
_cell.length_b   1.000
_cell.length_c   1.000
_cell.angle_alpha   90.00
_cell.angle_beta   90.00
_cell.angle_gamma   90.00
#
_symmetry.space_group_name_H-M   'P 1'
#
loop_
_entity.id
_entity.type
_entity.pdbx_description
1 polymer ?
#
loop_
_entity_poly.entity_id
_entity_poly.type
_entity_poly.pdbx_seq_one_letter_code
_entity_poly.pdbx_strand_id
1 'polypeptide(L)'
;MEAITSVIKESTITGHIETLIVENPSIPSDPGCMYSEMDSKERLERRRAKFSEQRRQELLNDPLQDKGLLSRGLSDPSATDSSSDSNAMTRLMNHQKYRDQLFEEIKQLPASDERVEHGLRKLREIIISIRKREHHDPPFLKFTDEVYIYSANYYLDQEHIDWTKLLGVLSANSTSSKEFLTCKTLYHSIELREHTHSIQAITLSSHLFEHPALCKNIILSCALDNPHQWFTTLAQFKDHSPFLYKFLSRLPYHRKSINEIIKTISKSYRQLSLEYISQFWFASVPIPHLKQLIASLYTTIDTPSGSTIVKFAQKT
;
A
#
# COMPACT_ATOMS: atom_id res chain seq x y z
N MET A 1 -10.89 3.48 47.67
CA MET A 1 -9.61 2.79 47.81
C MET A 1 -8.68 3.38 46.75
N GLU A 2 -8.07 4.51 47.07
CA GLU A 2 -6.73 4.60 47.69
C GLU A 2 -5.61 4.33 46.68
N ALA A 3 -4.78 5.37 46.49
CA ALA A 3 -3.33 5.43 46.19
C ALA A 3 -2.77 4.45 45.13
N ILE A 4 -1.90 4.86 44.20
CA ILE A 4 -0.54 5.30 44.49
C ILE A 4 0.00 6.11 43.29
N THR A 5 0.65 7.23 43.63
CA THR A 5 1.44 8.12 42.77
C THR A 5 2.94 7.83 42.98
N SER A 6 3.78 8.17 41.99
CA SER A 6 5.26 8.01 41.90
C SER A 6 5.70 6.59 41.52
N VAL A 7 6.70 6.36 40.65
CA VAL A 7 8.12 6.77 40.63
C VAL A 7 8.56 6.70 39.13
N ILE A 8 9.39 7.58 38.54
CA ILE A 8 10.87 7.62 38.58
C ILE A 8 11.34 8.95 37.95
N LYS A 9 12.24 9.63 38.69
CA LYS A 9 13.04 10.79 38.29
C LYS A 9 14.40 10.34 37.70
N GLU A 10 14.92 11.22 36.86
CA GLU A 10 16.34 11.63 36.73
C GLU A 10 17.41 10.55 36.48
N SER A 11 18.02 10.61 35.29
CA SER A 11 19.44 10.27 35.10
C SER A 11 20.07 11.27 34.13
N THR A 12 20.70 12.27 34.73
CA THR A 12 21.62 13.22 34.12
C THR A 12 22.94 12.48 33.83
N ILE A 13 23.37 12.46 32.57
CA ILE A 13 24.75 12.06 32.21
C ILE A 13 25.38 13.21 31.45
N THR A 14 26.24 13.94 32.16
CA THR A 14 27.24 14.87 31.64
C THR A 14 28.52 14.08 31.36
N GLY A 15 29.03 14.17 30.12
CA GLY A 15 30.28 13.52 29.71
C GLY A 15 30.92 14.29 28.56
N HIS A 16 32.19 14.65 28.77
CA HIS A 16 33.07 15.50 27.97
C HIS A 16 33.07 15.26 26.45
N ILE A 17 33.08 16.35 25.67
CA ILE A 17 33.61 16.37 24.31
C ILE A 17 34.79 17.33 24.31
N GLU A 18 35.98 16.75 24.29
CA GLU A 18 37.25 17.44 24.08
C GLU A 18 37.30 18.03 22.68
N THR A 19 37.73 19.29 22.64
CA THR A 19 37.92 20.11 21.45
C THR A 19 39.30 19.81 20.88
N LEU A 20 39.38 19.08 19.77
CA LEU A 20 40.61 18.97 18.99
C LEU A 20 40.60 20.01 17.87
N ILE A 21 41.37 21.06 18.12
CA ILE A 21 41.85 22.04 17.15
C ILE A 21 42.87 21.33 16.26
N VAL A 22 42.63 21.27 14.95
CA VAL A 22 43.68 20.98 13.96
C VAL A 22 43.60 21.98 12.81
N GLU A 23 44.78 22.51 12.54
CA GLU A 23 45.22 23.56 11.64
C GLU A 23 44.77 23.43 10.18
N ASN A 24 44.47 24.58 9.55
CA ASN A 24 44.67 24.77 8.11
C ASN A 24 46.14 25.15 7.89
N PRO A 25 46.82 24.66 6.83
CA PRO A 25 46.89 25.51 5.64
C PRO A 25 47.03 24.82 4.26
N SER A 26 46.69 25.64 3.26
CA SER A 26 47.22 25.70 1.87
C SER A 26 46.82 24.62 0.85
N ILE A 27 45.92 25.00 -0.06
CA ILE A 27 45.77 24.43 -1.41
C ILE A 27 46.05 25.56 -2.43
N PRO A 28 46.78 25.31 -3.53
CA PRO A 28 47.29 26.36 -4.44
C PRO A 28 46.25 26.86 -5.46
N SER A 29 46.35 28.14 -5.83
CA SER A 29 45.96 28.74 -7.12
C SER A 29 46.63 27.98 -8.27
N ASP A 30 46.06 27.69 -9.44
CA ASP A 30 45.09 28.31 -10.36
C ASP A 30 44.86 27.24 -11.50
N PRO A 31 44.34 27.49 -12.72
CA PRO A 31 43.19 28.25 -13.22
C PRO A 31 42.24 27.36 -14.09
N GLY A 32 41.04 27.86 -14.42
CA GLY A 32 40.28 27.31 -15.58
C GLY A 32 38.81 27.04 -15.35
N CYS A 33 38.02 28.08 -15.10
CA CYS A 33 36.56 28.00 -15.15
C CYS A 33 36.05 28.67 -16.43
N MET A 34 35.84 27.87 -17.48
CA MET A 34 35.05 28.26 -18.66
C MET A 34 34.03 27.17 -19.02
N TYR A 35 33.27 26.68 -18.03
CA TYR A 35 32.03 25.91 -18.27
C TYR A 35 31.11 26.05 -17.04
N SER A 36 30.57 27.24 -16.76
CA SER A 36 29.60 27.41 -15.65
C SER A 36 28.67 28.64 -15.75
N GLU A 37 28.23 29.04 -16.94
CA GLU A 37 27.22 30.11 -17.07
C GLU A 37 25.88 29.62 -17.66
N MET A 38 25.88 28.59 -18.51
CA MET A 38 24.62 28.06 -19.06
C MET A 38 23.76 27.30 -18.02
N ASP A 39 24.37 26.56 -17.07
CA ASP A 39 23.65 25.80 -16.04
C ASP A 39 23.01 26.70 -14.96
N SER A 40 23.56 27.90 -14.73
CA SER A 40 23.05 28.82 -13.72
C SER A 40 21.78 29.55 -14.20
N LYS A 41 21.74 29.97 -15.47
CA LYS A 41 20.60 30.68 -16.05
C LYS A 41 19.38 29.77 -16.18
N GLU A 42 19.56 28.53 -16.61
CA GLU A 42 18.47 27.56 -16.72
C GLU A 42 17.93 27.15 -15.34
N ARG A 43 18.80 27.01 -14.33
CA ARG A 43 18.38 26.82 -12.93
C ARG A 43 17.61 28.04 -12.38
N LEU A 44 18.06 29.25 -12.70
CA LEU A 44 17.40 30.49 -12.27
C LEU A 44 16.03 30.64 -12.93
N GLU A 45 15.90 30.31 -14.22
CA GLU A 45 14.64 30.31 -14.97
C GLU A 45 13.68 29.24 -14.44
N ARG A 46 14.16 28.03 -14.14
CA ARG A 46 13.34 26.99 -13.47
C ARG A 46 12.87 27.43 -12.09
N ARG A 47 13.70 28.17 -11.32
CA ARG A 47 13.29 28.76 -10.04
C ARG A 47 12.26 29.87 -10.23
N ARG A 48 12.47 30.80 -11.17
CA ARG A 48 11.49 31.86 -11.49
C ARG A 48 10.16 31.29 -11.96
N ALA A 49 10.18 30.26 -12.81
CA ALA A 49 8.99 29.56 -13.27
C ALA A 49 8.24 28.85 -12.12
N LYS A 50 8.96 28.29 -11.13
CA LYS A 50 8.37 27.72 -9.91
C LYS A 50 7.66 28.74 -9.02
N PHE A 51 8.01 30.02 -9.11
CA PHE A 51 7.43 31.13 -8.34
C PHE A 51 6.61 32.10 -9.19
N SER A 52 6.30 31.75 -10.45
CA SER A 52 5.51 32.59 -11.33
C SER A 52 4.04 32.65 -10.88
N GLU A 53 3.41 33.79 -11.10
CA GLU A 53 2.01 34.04 -10.75
C GLU A 53 1.04 33.16 -11.54
N GLN A 54 1.39 32.84 -12.79
CA GLN A 54 0.66 31.89 -13.63
C GLN A 54 0.68 30.47 -13.05
N ARG A 55 1.85 29.96 -12.64
CA ARG A 55 1.94 28.65 -11.98
C ARG A 55 1.20 28.67 -10.64
N ARG A 56 1.23 29.79 -9.92
CA ARG A 56 0.44 29.96 -8.69
C ARG A 56 -1.06 29.88 -8.96
N GLN A 57 -1.57 30.49 -10.03
CA GLN A 57 -2.97 30.38 -10.45
C GLN A 57 -3.34 28.97 -10.94
N GLU A 58 -2.47 28.30 -11.69
CA GLU A 58 -2.67 26.91 -12.12
C GLU A 58 -2.79 25.97 -10.91
N LEU A 59 -1.93 26.14 -9.90
CA LEU A 59 -1.99 25.37 -8.65
C LEU A 59 -3.23 25.70 -7.80
N LEU A 60 -3.66 26.96 -7.75
CA LEU A 60 -4.86 27.38 -7.02
C LEU A 60 -6.15 26.82 -7.63
N ASN A 61 -6.14 26.53 -8.93
CA ASN A 61 -7.31 26.11 -9.70
C ASN A 61 -7.36 24.60 -9.97
N ASP A 62 -6.23 23.88 -9.89
CA ASP A 62 -6.15 22.43 -10.11
C ASP A 62 -5.58 21.68 -8.88
N PRO A 63 -6.44 21.01 -8.08
CA PRO A 63 -6.05 20.20 -6.94
C PRO A 63 -5.06 19.06 -7.26
N LEU A 64 -5.06 18.55 -8.50
CA LEU A 64 -4.18 17.44 -8.92
C LEU A 64 -2.75 17.90 -9.21
N GLN A 65 -2.55 19.18 -9.49
CA GLN A 65 -1.22 19.77 -9.73
C GLN A 65 -0.59 20.32 -8.44
N ASP A 66 -1.39 20.61 -7.42
CA ASP A 66 -0.91 21.23 -6.18
C ASP A 66 -0.37 20.23 -5.15
N LYS A 67 0.95 20.08 -5.19
CA LYS A 67 1.74 19.26 -4.27
C LYS A 67 1.83 19.83 -2.84
N GLY A 68 1.38 21.06 -2.56
CA GLY A 68 1.64 21.79 -1.30
C GLY A 68 0.45 22.16 -0.41
N LEU A 69 -0.79 21.82 -0.80
CA LEU A 69 -2.01 22.50 -0.33
C LEU A 69 -2.30 22.62 1.17
N LEU A 70 -1.96 21.65 2.02
CA LEU A 70 -2.37 21.73 3.43
C LEU A 70 -1.65 22.82 4.22
N SER A 71 -0.48 23.26 3.76
CA SER A 71 0.31 24.28 4.46
C SER A 71 -0.15 25.73 4.23
N ARG A 72 -1.05 25.97 3.27
CA ARG A 72 -1.42 27.33 2.84
C ARG A 72 -2.89 27.71 3.11
N GLY A 73 -3.79 26.72 3.23
CA GLY A 73 -5.22 26.96 3.44
C GLY A 73 -5.69 26.94 4.89
N LEU A 74 -4.84 26.53 5.84
CA LEU A 74 -5.21 26.37 7.26
C LEU A 74 -4.79 27.55 8.15
N SER A 75 -4.07 28.55 7.61
CA SER A 75 -3.31 29.52 8.40
C SER A 75 -4.06 30.79 8.80
N ASP A 76 -5.33 30.98 8.43
CA ASP A 76 -6.03 32.22 8.77
C ASP A 76 -7.47 32.01 9.24
N PRO A 77 -7.70 31.89 10.57
CA PRO A 77 -9.04 31.84 11.14
C PRO A 77 -9.74 33.23 11.15
N SER A 78 -9.10 34.30 10.67
CA SER A 78 -9.67 35.65 10.60
C SER A 78 -10.22 36.05 9.22
N ALA A 79 -10.10 35.18 8.21
CA ALA A 79 -10.68 35.40 6.88
C ALA A 79 -12.20 35.11 6.82
N THR A 80 -12.94 35.46 7.87
CA THR A 80 -14.40 35.31 7.92
C THR A 80 -15.17 36.28 7.03
N ASP A 81 -14.53 37.24 6.36
CA ASP A 81 -15.22 38.28 5.59
C ASP A 81 -14.69 38.52 4.17
N SER A 82 -14.38 37.46 3.41
CA SER A 82 -14.31 37.62 1.95
C SER A 82 -14.90 36.42 1.20
N SER A 83 -16.05 36.69 0.61
CA SER A 83 -16.77 36.00 -0.45
C SER A 83 -15.86 35.44 -1.55
N SER A 84 -15.24 34.29 -1.31
CA SER A 84 -14.44 33.61 -2.30
C SER A 84 -14.61 32.09 -2.17
N ASP A 85 -15.65 31.60 -2.82
CA ASP A 85 -15.62 30.31 -3.52
C ASP A 85 -14.49 30.24 -4.57
N SER A 86 -13.50 31.15 -4.62
CA SER A 86 -12.46 31.15 -5.64
C SER A 86 -11.34 30.13 -5.40
N ASN A 87 -11.23 29.55 -4.20
CA ASN A 87 -10.18 28.57 -3.89
C ASN A 87 -10.72 27.14 -3.99
N ALA A 88 -10.10 26.32 -4.84
CA ALA A 88 -10.48 24.92 -5.04
C ALA A 88 -10.52 24.11 -3.73
N MET A 89 -9.63 24.41 -2.77
CA MET A 89 -9.61 23.73 -1.46
C MET A 89 -10.85 24.05 -0.62
N THR A 90 -11.26 25.32 -0.56
CA THR A 90 -12.47 25.74 0.17
C THR A 90 -13.71 25.03 -0.39
N ARG A 91 -13.80 24.92 -1.72
CA ARG A 91 -14.88 24.17 -2.38
C ARG A 91 -14.87 22.70 -1.98
N LEU A 92 -13.72 22.05 -2.01
CA LEU A 92 -13.57 20.64 -1.64
C LEU A 92 -13.90 20.38 -0.16
N MET A 93 -13.58 21.31 0.74
CA MET A 93 -13.92 21.19 2.16
C MET A 93 -15.42 21.39 2.43
N ASN A 94 -16.10 22.23 1.66
CA ASN A 94 -17.48 22.63 1.97
C ASN A 94 -18.54 21.93 1.11
N HIS A 95 -18.20 21.36 -0.04
CA HIS A 95 -19.18 20.84 -1.00
C HIS A 95 -18.87 19.43 -1.49
N GLN A 96 -19.82 18.50 -1.28
CA GLN A 96 -19.71 17.10 -1.71
C GLN A 96 -19.53 16.96 -3.23
N LYS A 97 -20.27 17.76 -4.02
CA LYS A 97 -20.21 17.74 -5.49
C LYS A 97 -18.78 17.86 -6.04
N TYR A 98 -17.96 18.74 -5.47
CA TYR A 98 -16.59 18.94 -5.95
C TYR A 98 -15.67 17.78 -5.55
N ARG A 99 -15.94 17.13 -4.40
CA ARG A 99 -15.22 15.91 -3.99
C ARG A 99 -15.53 14.76 -4.92
N ASP A 100 -16.79 14.60 -5.30
CA ASP A 100 -17.23 13.58 -6.26
C ASP A 100 -16.59 13.83 -7.64
N GLN A 101 -16.59 15.08 -8.12
CA GLN A 101 -15.96 15.45 -9.39
C GLN A 101 -14.47 15.12 -9.40
N LEU A 102 -13.72 15.53 -8.37
CA LEU A 102 -12.30 15.22 -8.25
C LEU A 102 -12.05 13.70 -8.20
N PHE A 103 -12.90 12.96 -7.50
CA PHE A 103 -12.78 11.52 -7.42
C PHE A 103 -13.03 10.83 -8.77
N GLU A 104 -14.02 11.28 -9.53
CA GLU A 104 -14.25 10.79 -10.89
C GLU A 104 -13.11 11.16 -11.83
N GLU A 105 -12.56 12.37 -11.75
CA GLU A 105 -11.37 12.77 -12.52
C GLU A 105 -10.19 11.84 -12.23
N ILE A 106 -9.94 11.51 -10.96
CA ILE A 106 -8.90 10.56 -10.56
C ILE A 106 -9.14 9.18 -11.19
N LYS A 107 -10.39 8.69 -11.20
CA LYS A 107 -10.73 7.37 -11.77
C LYS A 107 -10.50 7.29 -13.29
N GLN A 108 -10.57 8.42 -14.00
CA GLN A 108 -10.33 8.48 -15.44
C GLN A 108 -8.83 8.52 -15.80
N LEU A 109 -7.95 8.76 -14.83
CA LEU A 109 -6.51 8.76 -15.08
C LEU A 109 -5.97 7.33 -15.26
N PRO A 110 -4.92 7.14 -16.07
CA PRO A 110 -4.20 5.87 -16.12
C PRO A 110 -3.66 5.49 -14.74
N ALA A 111 -3.74 4.21 -14.36
CA ALA A 111 -3.28 3.74 -13.05
C ALA A 111 -1.78 3.98 -12.78
N SER A 112 -0.97 4.12 -13.83
CA SER A 112 0.47 4.44 -13.75
C SER A 112 0.75 5.94 -13.57
N ASP A 113 -0.28 6.79 -13.60
CA ASP A 113 -0.13 8.24 -13.47
C ASP A 113 0.09 8.63 -12.00
N GLU A 114 1.19 9.33 -11.70
CA GLU A 114 1.53 9.81 -10.35
C GLU A 114 0.43 10.70 -9.74
N ARG A 115 -0.40 11.33 -10.58
CA ARG A 115 -1.53 12.16 -10.13
C ARG A 115 -2.61 11.35 -9.41
N VAL A 116 -2.72 10.05 -9.69
CA VAL A 116 -3.68 9.17 -9.00
C VAL A 116 -3.33 9.05 -7.53
N GLU A 117 -2.09 8.68 -7.19
CA GLU A 117 -1.66 8.57 -5.79
C GLU A 117 -1.85 9.89 -5.04
N HIS A 118 -1.42 10.99 -5.68
CA HIS A 118 -1.51 12.33 -5.12
C HIS A 118 -2.97 12.75 -4.88
N GLY A 119 -3.84 12.61 -5.87
CA GLY A 119 -5.26 12.93 -5.76
C GLY A 119 -5.97 12.11 -4.67
N LEU A 120 -5.70 10.80 -4.61
CA LEU A 120 -6.27 9.94 -3.55
C LEU A 120 -5.77 10.32 -2.16
N ARG A 121 -4.48 10.68 -2.03
CA ARG A 121 -3.94 11.20 -0.77
C ARG A 121 -4.66 12.48 -0.36
N LYS A 122 -4.86 13.41 -1.29
CA LYS A 122 -5.58 14.67 -1.05
C LYS A 122 -7.01 14.44 -0.59
N LEU A 123 -7.75 13.55 -1.27
CA LEU A 123 -9.11 13.21 -0.85
C LEU A 123 -9.15 12.62 0.56
N ARG A 124 -8.22 11.73 0.93
CA ARG A 124 -8.13 11.20 2.31
C ARG A 124 -7.79 12.28 3.34
N GLU A 125 -6.90 13.22 3.02
CA GLU A 125 -6.60 14.38 3.87
C GLU A 125 -7.84 15.26 4.11
N ILE A 126 -8.60 15.55 3.05
CA ILE A 126 -9.85 16.30 3.12
C ILE A 126 -10.88 15.57 3.99
N ILE A 127 -11.08 14.26 3.74
CA ILE A 127 -11.98 13.41 4.53
C ILE A 127 -11.65 13.53 6.01
N ILE A 128 -10.37 13.36 6.40
CA ILE A 128 -9.95 13.46 7.81
C ILE A 128 -10.26 14.85 8.37
N SER A 129 -10.00 15.91 7.60
CA SER A 129 -10.17 17.30 8.02
C SER A 129 -11.63 17.66 8.30
N ILE A 130 -12.57 17.14 7.50
CA ILE A 130 -14.01 17.47 7.63
C ILE A 130 -14.80 16.40 8.40
N ARG A 131 -14.18 15.25 8.72
CA ARG A 131 -14.84 14.11 9.39
C ARG A 131 -15.60 14.52 10.65
N LYS A 132 -15.02 15.35 11.52
CA LYS A 132 -15.69 15.77 12.76
C LYS A 132 -17.04 16.44 12.50
N ARG A 133 -17.17 17.21 11.41
CA ARG A 133 -18.39 17.91 11.02
C ARG A 133 -19.37 17.00 10.29
N GLU A 134 -18.87 16.14 9.39
CA GLU A 134 -19.69 15.37 8.44
C GLU A 134 -19.93 13.90 8.84
N HIS A 135 -19.44 13.41 9.98
CA HIS A 135 -19.48 11.98 10.34
C HIS A 135 -20.88 11.34 10.44
N HIS A 136 -21.94 12.13 10.47
CA HIS A 136 -23.32 11.65 10.46
C HIS A 136 -23.98 11.70 9.07
N ASP A 137 -23.32 12.29 8.07
CA ASP A 137 -23.85 12.46 6.71
C ASP A 137 -23.66 11.17 5.88
N PRO A 138 -24.74 10.44 5.51
CA PRO A 138 -24.59 9.17 4.79
C PRO A 138 -23.89 9.27 3.42
N PRO A 139 -24.17 10.28 2.57
CA PRO A 139 -23.39 10.55 1.36
C PRO A 139 -21.88 10.69 1.62
N PHE A 140 -21.47 11.46 2.63
CA PHE A 140 -20.07 11.61 2.99
C PHE A 140 -19.43 10.29 3.47
N LEU A 141 -20.15 9.49 4.25
CA LEU A 141 -19.68 8.17 4.69
C LEU A 141 -19.48 7.23 3.50
N LYS A 142 -20.46 7.18 2.58
CA LYS A 142 -20.35 6.38 1.35
C LYS A 142 -19.16 6.82 0.50
N PHE A 143 -19.01 8.12 0.28
CA PHE A 143 -17.87 8.70 -0.44
C PHE A 143 -16.53 8.31 0.21
N THR A 144 -16.46 8.37 1.54
CA THR A 144 -15.29 7.97 2.30
C THR A 144 -14.93 6.51 1.99
N ASP A 145 -15.90 5.60 2.11
CA ASP A 145 -15.66 4.18 1.82
C ASP A 145 -15.20 3.95 0.38
N GLU A 146 -15.83 4.59 -0.60
CA GLU A 146 -15.42 4.47 -2.00
C GLU A 146 -13.98 4.97 -2.23
N VAL A 147 -13.60 6.11 -1.66
CA VAL A 147 -12.23 6.65 -1.76
C VAL A 147 -11.21 5.69 -1.13
N TYR A 148 -11.52 5.13 0.04
CA TYR A 148 -10.62 4.22 0.75
C TYR A 148 -10.49 2.86 0.05
N ILE A 149 -11.59 2.29 -0.47
CA ILE A 149 -11.59 1.07 -1.28
C ILE A 149 -10.78 1.28 -2.55
N TYR A 150 -10.98 2.39 -3.25
CA TYR A 150 -10.23 2.71 -4.46
C TYR A 150 -8.74 2.91 -4.14
N SER A 151 -8.44 3.59 -3.03
CA SER A 151 -7.07 3.76 -2.55
C SER A 151 -6.36 2.44 -2.25
N ALA A 152 -7.04 1.51 -1.59
CA ALA A 152 -6.47 0.20 -1.28
C ALA A 152 -6.24 -0.64 -2.55
N ASN A 153 -7.20 -0.62 -3.48
CA ASN A 153 -7.04 -1.28 -4.78
C ASN A 153 -5.89 -0.70 -5.59
N TYR A 154 -5.78 0.63 -5.65
CA TYR A 154 -4.68 1.31 -6.33
C TYR A 154 -3.31 0.79 -5.88
N TYR A 155 -3.07 0.68 -4.57
CA TYR A 155 -1.80 0.16 -4.05
C TYR A 155 -1.62 -1.34 -4.30
N LEU A 156 -2.69 -2.15 -4.23
CA LEU A 156 -2.63 -3.59 -4.51
C LEU A 156 -2.32 -3.91 -5.98
N ASP A 157 -2.78 -3.06 -6.90
CA ASP A 157 -2.59 -3.18 -8.33
C ASP A 157 -1.22 -2.71 -8.83
N GLN A 158 -0.45 -2.01 -7.99
CA GLN A 158 0.94 -1.67 -8.33
C GLN A 158 1.78 -2.93 -8.45
N GLU A 159 2.70 -2.95 -9.42
CA GLU A 159 3.66 -4.04 -9.59
C GLU A 159 4.45 -4.30 -8.30
N HIS A 160 4.95 -3.20 -7.70
CA HIS A 160 5.61 -3.16 -6.41
C HIS A 160 4.70 -2.51 -5.37
N ILE A 161 4.24 -3.30 -4.41
CA ILE A 161 3.33 -2.82 -3.36
C ILE A 161 4.13 -2.13 -2.25
N ASP A 162 3.80 -0.87 -2.00
CA ASP A 162 4.19 -0.17 -0.77
C ASP A 162 3.26 -0.58 0.38
N TRP A 163 3.66 -1.62 1.11
CA TRP A 163 2.88 -2.16 2.22
C TRP A 163 2.66 -1.15 3.33
N THR A 164 3.60 -0.24 3.58
CA THR A 164 3.46 0.79 4.61
C THR A 164 2.32 1.74 4.26
N LYS A 165 2.27 2.22 3.01
CA LYS A 165 1.16 3.08 2.54
C LYS A 165 -0.17 2.33 2.53
N LEU A 166 -0.20 1.09 2.03
CA LEU A 166 -1.42 0.28 2.00
C LEU A 166 -1.97 0.05 3.42
N LEU A 167 -1.13 -0.37 4.38
CA LEU A 167 -1.56 -0.55 5.77
C LEU A 167 -2.00 0.75 6.43
N GLY A 168 -1.40 1.88 6.04
CA GLY A 168 -1.86 3.21 6.44
C GLY A 168 -3.29 3.49 5.97
N VAL A 169 -3.60 3.19 4.70
CA VAL A 169 -4.97 3.31 4.15
C VAL A 169 -5.94 2.38 4.89
N LEU A 170 -5.57 1.11 5.07
CA LEU A 170 -6.41 0.12 5.76
C LEU A 170 -6.67 0.50 7.23
N SER A 171 -5.71 1.14 7.90
CA SER A 171 -5.84 1.55 9.30
C SER A 171 -6.60 2.86 9.51
N ALA A 172 -6.56 3.78 8.54
CA ALA A 172 -7.14 5.12 8.69
C ALA A 172 -8.67 5.15 8.51
N ASN A 173 -9.25 4.23 7.73
CA ASN A 173 -10.70 4.08 7.69
C ASN A 173 -11.20 3.30 8.90
N SER A 174 -11.33 3.98 10.04
CA SER A 174 -11.93 3.40 11.25
C SER A 174 -13.45 3.19 11.17
N THR A 175 -14.07 3.49 10.01
CA THR A 175 -15.52 3.54 9.82
C THR A 175 -16.14 2.30 9.16
N SER A 176 -15.59 1.09 9.41
CA SER A 176 -16.36 -0.18 9.46
C SER A 176 -16.18 -1.22 8.33
N SER A 177 -15.15 -1.16 7.49
CA SER A 177 -14.89 -2.32 6.62
C SER A 177 -14.23 -3.45 7.44
N LYS A 178 -15.04 -4.45 7.83
CA LYS A 178 -14.53 -5.72 8.41
C LYS A 178 -13.42 -6.31 7.56
N GLU A 179 -13.54 -6.15 6.25
CA GLU A 179 -12.55 -6.59 5.27
C GLU A 179 -11.19 -5.91 5.47
N PHE A 180 -11.15 -4.61 5.77
CA PHE A 180 -9.89 -3.87 5.97
C PHE A 180 -9.21 -4.28 7.28
N LEU A 181 -9.99 -4.41 8.36
CA LEU A 181 -9.49 -4.94 9.63
C LEU A 181 -8.95 -6.36 9.43
N THR A 182 -9.64 -7.17 8.63
CA THR A 182 -9.24 -8.52 8.29
C THR A 182 -7.92 -8.54 7.51
N CYS A 183 -7.77 -7.73 6.45
CA CYS A 183 -6.52 -7.60 5.71
C CYS A 183 -5.35 -7.22 6.62
N LYS A 184 -5.55 -6.24 7.50
CA LYS A 184 -4.52 -5.80 8.45
C LYS A 184 -4.11 -6.95 9.38
N THR A 185 -5.08 -7.60 10.01
CA THR A 185 -4.79 -8.72 10.92
C THR A 185 -4.13 -9.89 10.21
N LEU A 186 -4.55 -10.20 8.99
CA LEU A 186 -3.92 -11.23 8.16
C LEU A 186 -2.47 -10.86 7.79
N TYR A 187 -2.20 -9.60 7.43
CA TYR A 187 -0.84 -9.12 7.17
C TYR A 187 0.07 -9.28 8.40
N HIS A 188 -0.37 -8.79 9.55
CA HIS A 188 0.37 -8.92 10.81
C HIS A 188 0.65 -10.38 11.15
N SER A 189 -0.36 -11.24 11.00
CA SER A 189 -0.19 -12.66 11.23
C SER A 189 0.83 -13.27 10.28
N ILE A 190 0.68 -13.06 8.97
CA ILE A 190 1.41 -13.81 7.94
C ILE A 190 2.83 -13.26 7.74
N GLU A 191 2.97 -11.95 7.57
CA GLU A 191 4.25 -11.31 7.21
C GLU A 191 5.06 -10.92 8.45
N LEU A 192 4.39 -10.50 9.54
CA LEU A 192 5.07 -10.18 10.81
C LEU A 192 5.11 -11.36 11.78
N ARG A 193 4.55 -12.52 11.40
CA ARG A 193 4.55 -13.78 12.16
C ARG A 193 3.86 -13.70 13.52
N GLU A 194 2.88 -12.82 13.67
CA GLU A 194 2.10 -12.62 14.91
C GLU A 194 0.92 -13.62 15.02
N HIS A 195 1.11 -14.87 14.62
CA HIS A 195 0.04 -15.86 14.43
C HIS A 195 -0.88 -16.03 15.65
N THR A 196 -0.30 -16.26 16.82
CA THR A 196 -1.05 -16.50 18.07
C THR A 196 -1.90 -15.29 18.45
N HIS A 197 -1.33 -14.09 18.35
CA HIS A 197 -2.04 -12.85 18.68
C HIS A 197 -3.21 -12.62 17.72
N SER A 198 -3.00 -12.79 16.42
CA SER A 198 -4.05 -12.62 15.41
C SER A 198 -5.17 -13.66 15.55
N ILE A 199 -4.84 -14.93 15.82
CA ILE A 199 -5.85 -15.97 16.08
C ILE A 199 -6.68 -15.63 17.33
N GLN A 200 -6.04 -15.18 18.40
CA GLN A 200 -6.73 -14.75 19.62
C GLN A 200 -7.66 -13.56 19.35
N ALA A 201 -7.18 -12.54 18.65
CA ALA A 201 -7.98 -11.38 18.27
C ALA A 201 -9.23 -11.78 17.44
N ILE A 202 -9.06 -12.65 16.44
CA ILE A 202 -10.17 -13.16 15.63
C ILE A 202 -11.14 -14.00 16.46
N THR A 203 -10.63 -14.77 17.42
CA THR A 203 -11.47 -15.63 18.26
C THR A 203 -12.31 -14.81 19.23
N LEU A 204 -11.70 -13.82 19.90
CA LEU A 204 -12.37 -12.98 20.89
C LEU A 204 -13.32 -11.96 20.26
N SER A 205 -13.07 -11.54 19.01
CA SER A 205 -13.83 -10.48 18.35
C SER A 205 -14.29 -10.88 16.94
N SER A 206 -14.72 -12.13 16.78
CA SER A 206 -15.08 -12.73 15.48
C SER A 206 -16.07 -11.92 14.64
N HIS A 207 -17.01 -11.22 15.29
CA HIS A 207 -18.01 -10.38 14.63
C HIS A 207 -17.42 -9.16 13.89
N LEU A 208 -16.19 -8.75 14.22
CA LEU A 208 -15.46 -7.65 13.57
C LEU A 208 -14.71 -8.08 12.31
N PHE A 209 -14.57 -9.39 12.08
CA PHE A 209 -13.77 -9.93 10.98
C PHE A 209 -14.66 -10.49 9.88
N GLU A 210 -14.16 -10.40 8.66
CA GLU A 210 -14.73 -11.05 7.50
C GLU A 210 -14.29 -12.52 7.49
N HIS A 211 -15.25 -13.45 7.32
CA HIS A 211 -15.01 -14.90 7.32
C HIS A 211 -14.00 -15.40 8.40
N PRO A 212 -14.27 -15.20 9.70
CA PRO A 212 -13.30 -15.47 10.77
C PRO A 212 -12.78 -16.92 10.80
N ALA A 213 -13.57 -17.89 10.36
CA ALA A 213 -13.13 -19.28 10.23
C ALA A 213 -12.06 -19.47 9.14
N LEU A 214 -12.27 -18.90 7.95
CA LEU A 214 -11.29 -18.93 6.85
C LEU A 214 -10.02 -18.16 7.23
N CYS A 215 -10.17 -17.02 7.90
CA CYS A 215 -9.05 -16.24 8.41
C CYS A 215 -8.19 -17.02 9.41
N LYS A 216 -8.79 -17.83 10.29
CA LYS A 216 -8.01 -18.74 11.15
C LYS A 216 -7.30 -19.83 10.35
N ASN A 217 -7.98 -20.45 9.39
CA ASN A 217 -7.40 -21.50 8.56
C ASN A 217 -6.22 -21.01 7.73
N ILE A 218 -6.30 -19.81 7.14
CA ILE A 218 -5.22 -19.24 6.35
C ILE A 218 -4.01 -18.92 7.24
N ILE A 219 -4.24 -18.40 8.46
CA ILE A 219 -3.18 -18.17 9.44
C ILE A 219 -2.52 -19.50 9.86
N LEU A 220 -3.33 -20.52 10.17
CA LEU A 220 -2.83 -21.84 10.56
C LEU A 220 -2.00 -22.49 9.45
N SER A 221 -2.41 -22.33 8.19
CA SER A 221 -1.63 -22.82 7.05
C SER A 221 -0.23 -22.20 6.97
N CYS A 222 -0.07 -20.96 7.45
CA CYS A 222 1.22 -20.28 7.54
C CYS A 222 2.00 -20.75 8.76
N ALA A 223 1.35 -20.80 9.93
CA ALA A 223 1.99 -21.20 11.18
C ALA A 223 2.51 -22.64 11.17
N LEU A 224 1.85 -23.53 10.42
CA LEU A 224 2.23 -24.93 10.25
C LEU A 224 3.12 -25.19 9.03
N ASP A 225 3.53 -24.14 8.30
CA ASP A 225 4.22 -24.24 7.00
C ASP A 225 3.55 -25.29 6.09
N ASN A 226 2.23 -25.17 5.90
CA ASN A 226 1.42 -26.02 5.02
C ASN A 226 0.91 -25.23 3.79
N PRO A 227 1.75 -25.09 2.73
CA PRO A 227 1.37 -24.40 1.50
C PRO A 227 0.13 -24.97 0.80
N HIS A 228 -0.12 -26.28 0.88
CA HIS A 228 -1.30 -26.85 0.22
C HIS A 228 -2.58 -26.36 0.89
N GLN A 229 -2.62 -26.33 2.22
CA GLN A 229 -3.74 -25.75 2.98
C GLN A 229 -3.93 -24.25 2.72
N TRP A 230 -2.83 -23.53 2.45
CA TRP A 230 -2.91 -22.13 2.03
C TRP A 230 -3.74 -22.00 0.75
N PHE A 231 -3.47 -22.78 -0.30
CA PHE A 231 -4.23 -22.70 -1.55
C PHE A 231 -5.65 -23.21 -1.44
N THR A 232 -5.92 -24.27 -0.68
CA THR A 232 -7.29 -24.77 -0.47
C THR A 232 -8.15 -23.77 0.30
N THR A 233 -7.56 -23.03 1.24
CA THR A 233 -8.25 -21.95 1.96
C THR A 233 -8.40 -20.70 1.08
N LEU A 234 -7.35 -20.33 0.33
CA LEU A 234 -7.36 -19.19 -0.58
C LEU A 234 -8.42 -19.34 -1.69
N ALA A 235 -8.61 -20.55 -2.22
CA ALA A 235 -9.64 -20.84 -3.22
C ALA A 235 -11.05 -20.46 -2.73
N GLN A 236 -11.34 -20.65 -1.44
CA GLN A 236 -12.64 -20.30 -0.85
C GLN A 236 -12.87 -18.79 -0.76
N PHE A 237 -11.80 -17.99 -0.60
CA PHE A 237 -11.94 -16.53 -0.61
C PHE A 237 -12.32 -15.97 -1.98
N LYS A 238 -11.96 -16.66 -3.07
CA LYS A 238 -12.20 -16.16 -4.44
C LYS A 238 -13.67 -15.83 -4.69
N ASP A 239 -14.57 -16.67 -4.20
CA ASP A 239 -16.01 -16.54 -4.44
C ASP A 239 -16.71 -15.72 -3.34
N HIS A 240 -16.16 -15.72 -2.11
CA HIS A 240 -16.77 -15.07 -0.95
C HIS A 240 -16.30 -13.63 -0.71
N SER A 241 -15.01 -13.35 -0.89
CA SER A 241 -14.43 -12.01 -0.73
C SER A 241 -13.28 -11.81 -1.74
N PRO A 242 -13.61 -11.30 -2.94
CA PRO A 242 -12.63 -11.09 -4.02
C PRO A 242 -11.50 -10.15 -3.63
N PHE A 243 -11.75 -9.15 -2.78
CA PHE A 243 -10.72 -8.24 -2.30
C PHE A 243 -9.75 -8.92 -1.33
N LEU A 244 -10.23 -9.75 -0.38
CA LEU A 244 -9.33 -10.56 0.45
C LEU A 244 -8.53 -11.56 -0.37
N TYR A 245 -9.16 -12.19 -1.36
CA TYR A 245 -8.47 -13.08 -2.29
C TYR A 245 -7.33 -12.34 -3.02
N LYS A 246 -7.61 -11.16 -3.57
CA LYS A 246 -6.62 -10.30 -4.23
C LYS A 246 -5.51 -9.91 -3.27
N PHE A 247 -5.85 -9.43 -2.06
CA PHE A 247 -4.89 -9.05 -1.03
C PHE A 247 -3.94 -10.20 -0.67
N LEU A 248 -4.49 -11.37 -0.33
CA LEU A 248 -3.72 -12.55 0.05
C LEU A 248 -2.83 -13.07 -1.10
N SER A 249 -3.32 -13.01 -2.34
CA SER A 249 -2.55 -13.43 -3.52
C SER A 249 -1.36 -12.51 -3.83
N ARG A 250 -1.40 -11.26 -3.34
CA ARG A 250 -0.32 -10.29 -3.50
C ARG A 250 0.70 -10.32 -2.37
N LEU A 251 0.44 -11.03 -1.26
CA LEU A 251 1.39 -11.14 -0.15
C LEU A 251 2.68 -11.87 -0.59
N PRO A 252 3.86 -11.48 -0.07
CA PRO A 252 5.11 -12.20 -0.27
C PRO A 252 5.00 -13.70 0.05
N TYR A 253 4.26 -14.06 1.10
CA TYR A 253 4.03 -15.45 1.48
C TYR A 253 3.41 -16.28 0.34
N HIS A 254 2.50 -15.71 -0.47
CA HIS A 254 1.88 -16.44 -1.59
C HIS A 254 2.94 -16.97 -2.58
N ARG A 255 3.90 -16.13 -2.96
CA ARG A 255 5.01 -16.53 -3.84
C ARG A 255 5.92 -17.57 -3.19
N LYS A 256 6.20 -17.42 -1.88
CA LYS A 256 6.95 -18.41 -1.10
C LYS A 256 6.25 -19.77 -1.15
N SER A 257 4.93 -19.81 -0.93
CA SER A 257 4.13 -21.03 -0.96
C SER A 257 4.11 -21.71 -2.33
N ILE A 258 4.04 -20.94 -3.43
CA ILE A 258 4.16 -21.51 -4.79
C ILE A 258 5.48 -22.28 -4.93
N ASN A 259 6.59 -21.65 -4.55
CA ASN A 259 7.92 -22.25 -4.69
C ASN A 259 8.08 -23.50 -3.82
N GLU A 260 7.60 -23.47 -2.57
CA GLU A 260 7.68 -24.64 -1.68
C GLU A 260 6.81 -25.80 -2.16
N ILE A 261 5.63 -25.54 -2.75
CA ILE A 261 4.85 -26.60 -3.41
C ILE A 261 5.62 -27.20 -4.57
N ILE A 262 6.11 -26.38 -5.51
CA ILE A 262 6.83 -26.88 -6.69
C ILE A 262 8.04 -27.73 -6.27
N LYS A 263 8.79 -27.26 -5.26
CA LYS A 263 9.93 -27.98 -4.69
C LYS A 263 9.49 -29.30 -4.04
N THR A 264 8.41 -29.30 -3.27
CA THR A 264 7.86 -30.52 -2.65
C THR A 264 7.46 -31.54 -3.71
N ILE A 265 6.70 -31.10 -4.72
CA ILE A 265 6.28 -31.96 -5.84
C ILE A 265 7.50 -32.54 -6.58
N SER A 266 8.50 -31.71 -6.87
CA SER A 266 9.68 -32.16 -7.62
C SER A 266 10.48 -33.26 -6.94
N LYS A 267 10.45 -33.31 -5.59
CA LYS A 267 11.11 -34.34 -4.80
C LYS A 267 10.26 -35.60 -4.67
N SER A 268 8.95 -35.44 -4.68
CA SER A 268 8.00 -36.54 -4.43
C SER A 268 7.59 -37.29 -5.70
N TYR A 269 7.67 -36.66 -6.87
CA TYR A 269 7.21 -37.23 -8.14
C TYR A 269 8.27 -37.14 -9.22
N ARG A 270 8.36 -38.17 -10.07
CA ARG A 270 9.21 -38.14 -11.28
C ARG A 270 8.56 -37.32 -12.39
N GLN A 271 7.24 -37.41 -12.53
CA GLN A 271 6.45 -36.67 -13.51
C GLN A 271 5.03 -36.44 -13.01
N LEU A 272 4.41 -35.34 -13.41
CA LEU A 272 2.99 -35.04 -13.18
C LEU A 272 2.41 -34.23 -14.34
N SER A 273 1.10 -34.31 -14.57
CA SER A 273 0.43 -33.38 -15.47
C SER A 273 0.33 -32.00 -14.82
N LEU A 274 0.46 -30.95 -15.63
CA LEU A 274 0.28 -29.56 -15.19
C LEU A 274 -1.14 -29.32 -14.66
N GLU A 275 -2.13 -29.99 -15.24
CA GLU A 275 -3.53 -29.95 -14.79
C GLU A 275 -3.66 -30.49 -13.36
N TYR A 276 -3.06 -31.65 -13.07
CA TYR A 276 -3.09 -32.22 -11.72
C TYR A 276 -2.36 -31.31 -10.72
N ILE A 277 -1.23 -30.70 -11.11
CA ILE A 277 -0.54 -29.71 -10.28
C ILE A 277 -1.47 -28.52 -9.98
N SER A 278 -2.16 -27.98 -10.98
CA SER A 278 -3.06 -26.85 -10.80
C SER A 278 -4.28 -27.19 -9.94
N GLN A 279 -4.92 -28.33 -10.19
CA GLN A 279 -6.16 -28.71 -9.53
C GLN A 279 -5.93 -29.24 -8.12
N PHE A 280 -5.00 -30.19 -7.95
CA PHE A 280 -4.75 -30.82 -6.67
C PHE A 280 -3.89 -29.90 -5.80
N TRP A 281 -2.66 -29.58 -6.22
CA TRP A 281 -1.71 -28.89 -5.34
C TRP A 281 -2.08 -27.43 -5.09
N PHE A 282 -2.55 -26.74 -6.12
CA PHE A 282 -2.95 -25.33 -6.04
C PHE A 282 -4.47 -25.13 -5.89
N ALA A 283 -5.25 -26.19 -5.68
CA ALA A 283 -6.70 -26.09 -5.48
C ALA A 283 -7.44 -25.26 -6.55
N SER A 284 -6.97 -25.30 -7.80
CA SER A 284 -7.47 -24.47 -8.92
C SER A 284 -7.35 -22.95 -8.72
N VAL A 285 -6.54 -22.50 -7.76
CA VAL A 285 -6.14 -21.10 -7.64
C VAL A 285 -5.32 -20.71 -8.87
N PRO A 286 -5.71 -19.67 -9.63
CA PRO A 286 -4.97 -19.25 -10.81
C PRO A 286 -3.60 -18.71 -10.40
N ILE A 287 -2.55 -19.41 -10.81
CA ILE A 287 -1.17 -18.97 -10.63
C ILE A 287 -0.68 -18.35 -11.96
N PRO A 288 -0.44 -17.02 -12.01
CA PRO A 288 0.05 -16.37 -13.21
C PRO A 288 1.33 -17.04 -13.70
N HIS A 289 1.40 -17.31 -15.00
CA HIS A 289 2.61 -17.83 -15.64
C HIS A 289 3.10 -19.18 -15.08
N LEU A 290 2.24 -20.00 -14.45
CA LEU A 290 2.63 -21.28 -13.83
C LEU A 290 3.38 -22.22 -14.79
N LYS A 291 2.90 -22.36 -16.03
CA LYS A 291 3.56 -23.19 -17.06
C LYS A 291 4.98 -22.68 -17.33
N GLN A 292 5.16 -21.36 -17.44
CA GLN A 292 6.46 -20.74 -17.71
C GLN A 292 7.40 -20.87 -16.51
N LEU A 293 6.89 -20.67 -15.29
CA LEU A 293 7.63 -20.88 -14.05
C LEU A 293 8.16 -22.32 -13.98
N ILE A 294 7.29 -23.31 -14.19
CA ILE A 294 7.69 -24.73 -14.16
C ILE A 294 8.65 -25.06 -15.31
N ALA A 295 8.39 -24.58 -16.53
CA ALA A 295 9.25 -24.83 -17.69
C ALA A 295 10.64 -24.20 -17.56
N SER A 296 10.78 -23.14 -16.77
CA SER A 296 12.09 -22.56 -16.45
C SER A 296 12.96 -23.50 -15.60
N LEU A 297 12.33 -24.28 -14.72
CA LEU A 297 13.00 -25.17 -13.77
C LEU A 297 13.11 -26.62 -14.27
N TYR A 298 12.12 -27.08 -15.02
CA TYR A 298 11.93 -28.49 -15.37
C TYR A 298 11.59 -28.66 -16.85
N THR A 299 11.67 -29.90 -17.35
CA THR A 299 11.30 -30.23 -18.72
C THR A 299 9.78 -30.43 -18.81
N THR A 300 9.14 -29.75 -19.76
CA THR A 300 7.71 -29.89 -20.04
C THR A 300 7.48 -30.48 -21.42
N ILE A 301 6.54 -31.42 -21.53
CA ILE A 301 6.18 -32.09 -22.78
C ILE A 301 4.69 -31.91 -23.01
N ASP A 302 4.33 -31.32 -24.14
CA ASP A 302 2.93 -31.23 -24.57
C ASP A 302 2.53 -32.53 -25.28
N THR A 303 1.40 -33.10 -24.87
CA THR A 303 0.86 -34.35 -25.42
C THR A 303 -0.07 -34.06 -26.60
N PRO A 304 -0.32 -35.04 -27.49
CA PRO A 304 -1.27 -34.88 -28.60
C PRO A 304 -2.70 -34.56 -28.16
N SER A 305 -3.08 -34.91 -26.93
CA SER A 305 -4.38 -34.59 -26.35
C SER A 305 -4.48 -33.16 -25.79
N GLY A 306 -3.42 -32.35 -25.92
CA GLY A 306 -3.37 -30.97 -25.40
C GLY A 306 -2.96 -30.84 -23.93
N SER A 307 -2.71 -31.96 -23.23
CA SER A 307 -2.23 -31.91 -21.83
C SER A 307 -0.71 -31.67 -21.77
N THR A 308 -0.24 -30.96 -20.75
CA THR A 308 1.21 -30.75 -20.51
C THR A 308 1.67 -31.67 -19.38
N ILE A 309 2.72 -32.47 -19.62
CA ILE A 309 3.41 -33.28 -18.62
C ILE A 309 4.70 -32.58 -18.19
N VAL A 310 4.91 -32.49 -16.89
CA VAL A 310 6.13 -31.97 -16.26
C VAL A 310 7.00 -33.15 -15.84
N LYS A 311 8.28 -33.15 -16.22
CA LYS A 311 9.29 -34.12 -15.80
C LYS A 311 10.26 -33.45 -14.83
N PHE A 312 10.31 -33.93 -13.58
CA PHE A 312 11.08 -33.33 -12.49
C PHE A 312 12.54 -33.83 -12.38
N ALA A 313 13.04 -34.54 -13.39
CA ALA A 313 14.46 -34.85 -13.49
C ALA A 313 15.27 -33.56 -13.75
N GLN A 314 16.50 -33.47 -13.22
CA GLN A 314 17.40 -32.35 -13.51
C GLN A 314 17.58 -32.21 -15.03
N LYS A 315 17.43 -30.99 -15.56
CA LYS A 315 17.86 -30.66 -16.92
C LYS A 315 19.38 -30.83 -16.97
N THR A 316 19.83 -31.93 -17.59
CA THR A 316 21.19 -32.05 -18.14
C THR A 316 21.32 -31.18 -19.36
#